data_AF-A0AA36H7M6-F1
#
_entry.id   AF-A0AA36H7M6-F1
#
_cell.length_a   1.000
_cell.length_b   1.000
_cell.length_c   1.000
_cell.angle_alpha   90.00
_cell.angle_beta   90.00
_cell.angle_gamma   90.00
#
_symmetry.space_group_name_H-M   'P 1'
#
loop_
_entity.id
_entity.type
_entity.pdbx_description
1 polymer ?
#
loop_
_entity_poly.entity_id
_entity_poly.type
_entity_poly.pdbx_seq_one_letter_code
_entity_poly.pdbx_strand_id
1 'polypeptide(L)'
;MVRKSPSLSYHFVGILDALDYLYFGAVETVEECKLRLGKRLFMTLVAAVIIIALAILIAIIVSIIKSNSNSESGKLNEKSTTLAPTETHPVSSIITSLASSAPTKATSNSTTRPPSSSANPSDASSAPTKASSSSIQSSVKTTTQSPTRNSHCMFVGDMLNLGHNTTLYKEEKNMISMVAGMLLPLGQNYHTARMWSYGHVEHSDTFSKAFHTFTKDWSEFSGMLINKMKFSLKVYPQGGNKDVFTLINNTTDPRNKANCLVFLSAMTDVKDYKIVPDYHYERIVVVNMAGGNFSGIVEESQGIVVEVSQPYDKVEENAKKIHDAIRKGFHS
;
A
#
# COMPACT_ATOMS: atom_id res chain seq x y z
N MET A 1 -41.02 -8.07 27.15
CA MET A 1 -39.60 -8.14 26.72
C MET A 1 -39.53 -8.85 25.38
N VAL A 2 -39.46 -8.10 24.28
CA VAL A 2 -39.30 -8.65 22.92
C VAL A 2 -37.80 -8.74 22.64
N ARG A 3 -37.24 -9.95 22.56
CA ARG A 3 -35.86 -10.15 22.08
C ARG A 3 -35.86 -9.90 20.58
N LYS A 4 -35.24 -8.80 20.15
CA LYS A 4 -34.85 -8.59 18.74
C LYS A 4 -33.77 -9.60 18.39
N SER A 5 -34.03 -10.44 17.39
CA SER A 5 -33.02 -11.29 16.77
C SER A 5 -31.95 -10.43 16.07
N PRO A 6 -30.65 -10.77 16.18
CA PRO A 6 -29.59 -10.03 15.50
C PRO A 6 -29.72 -10.19 13.97
N SER A 7 -29.51 -9.08 13.26
CA SER A 7 -29.66 -8.98 11.81
C SER A 7 -28.61 -9.82 11.08
N LEU A 8 -29.07 -10.55 10.06
CA LEU A 8 -28.28 -11.40 9.15
C LEU A 8 -27.11 -10.66 8.45
N SER A 9 -27.07 -9.33 8.51
CA SER A 9 -26.12 -8.50 7.80
C SER A 9 -24.69 -8.56 8.34
N TYR A 10 -24.50 -8.85 9.63
CA TYR A 10 -23.16 -8.88 10.24
C TYR A 10 -22.37 -10.16 9.93
N HIS A 11 -23.05 -11.26 9.62
CA HIS A 11 -22.38 -12.51 9.23
C HIS A 11 -21.84 -12.46 7.79
N PHE A 12 -22.42 -11.63 6.91
CA PHE A 12 -22.01 -11.57 5.51
C PHE A 12 -20.69 -10.80 5.30
N VAL A 13 -20.46 -9.73 6.08
CA VAL A 13 -19.24 -8.90 5.98
C VAL A 13 -18.00 -9.68 6.43
N GLY A 14 -18.11 -10.44 7.54
CA GLY A 14 -16.99 -11.27 8.02
C GLY A 14 -16.62 -12.43 7.09
N ILE A 15 -17.57 -12.94 6.31
CA ILE A 15 -17.32 -13.99 5.31
C ILE A 15 -16.57 -13.41 4.10
N LEU A 16 -16.88 -12.18 3.67
CA LEU A 16 -16.19 -11.52 2.56
C LEU A 16 -14.75 -11.16 2.94
N ASP A 17 -14.50 -10.67 4.16
CA ASP A 17 -13.14 -10.40 4.65
C ASP A 17 -12.31 -11.68 4.78
N ALA A 18 -12.92 -12.80 5.17
CA ALA A 18 -12.27 -14.11 5.22
C ALA A 18 -12.00 -14.69 3.82
N LEU A 19 -12.87 -14.42 2.84
CA LEU A 19 -12.68 -14.80 1.45
C LEU A 19 -11.59 -13.97 0.77
N ASP A 20 -11.49 -12.67 1.07
CA ASP A 20 -10.37 -11.83 0.62
C ASP A 20 -9.03 -12.34 1.21
N TYR A 21 -9.02 -12.78 2.47
CA TYR A 21 -7.86 -13.40 3.13
C TYR A 21 -7.44 -14.73 2.48
N LEU A 22 -8.41 -15.58 2.16
CA LEU A 22 -8.19 -16.84 1.46
C LEU A 22 -7.76 -16.62 0.01
N TYR A 23 -8.30 -15.60 -0.65
CA TYR A 23 -7.97 -15.27 -2.04
C TYR A 23 -6.55 -14.73 -2.16
N PHE A 24 -6.16 -13.75 -1.32
CA PHE A 24 -4.79 -13.23 -1.33
C PHE A 24 -3.75 -14.29 -0.92
N GLY A 25 -4.03 -15.10 0.10
CA GLY A 25 -3.14 -16.21 0.48
C GLY A 25 -3.05 -17.33 -0.57
N ALA A 26 -4.13 -17.59 -1.31
CA ALA A 26 -4.15 -18.62 -2.36
C ALA A 26 -3.49 -18.16 -3.67
N VAL A 27 -3.57 -16.87 -4.02
CA VAL A 27 -2.94 -16.34 -5.24
C VAL A 27 -1.40 -16.35 -5.13
N GLU A 28 -0.85 -16.11 -3.93
CA GLU A 28 0.60 -16.07 -3.71
C GLU A 28 1.23 -17.48 -3.63
N THR A 29 0.48 -18.50 -3.19
CA THR A 29 0.92 -19.91 -3.22
C THR A 29 0.87 -20.55 -4.61
N VAL A 30 0.14 -19.94 -5.56
CA VAL A 30 -0.02 -20.43 -6.93
C VAL A 30 1.21 -20.11 -7.80
N GLU A 31 1.83 -18.95 -7.63
CA GLU A 31 3.02 -18.56 -8.42
C GLU A 31 4.27 -19.39 -8.03
N GLU A 32 4.48 -19.71 -6.75
CA GLU A 32 5.61 -20.55 -6.33
C GLU A 32 5.44 -22.04 -6.66
N CYS A 33 4.21 -22.56 -6.61
CA CYS A 33 3.94 -23.97 -6.90
C CYS A 33 4.11 -24.30 -8.40
N LYS A 34 3.93 -23.29 -9.27
CA LYS A 34 4.16 -23.37 -10.73
C LYS A 34 5.63 -23.59 -11.11
N LEU A 35 6.58 -23.22 -10.24
CA LEU A 35 8.01 -23.36 -10.49
C LEU A 35 8.57 -24.73 -10.05
N ARG A 36 7.91 -25.42 -9.10
CA ARG A 36 8.38 -26.71 -8.55
C ARG A 36 7.55 -27.93 -8.99
N LEU A 37 6.26 -27.78 -9.26
CA LEU A 37 5.42 -28.86 -9.78
C LEU A 37 5.22 -28.65 -11.27
N GLY A 38 5.69 -29.59 -12.09
CA GLY A 38 5.51 -29.51 -13.56
C GLY A 38 4.07 -29.17 -13.94
N LYS A 39 3.88 -28.33 -14.97
CA LYS A 39 2.59 -27.70 -15.36
C LYS A 39 1.36 -28.62 -15.27
N ARG A 40 1.50 -29.91 -15.59
CA ARG A 40 0.40 -30.88 -15.51
C ARG A 40 -0.07 -31.14 -14.08
N LEU A 41 0.86 -31.37 -13.15
CA LEU A 41 0.53 -31.65 -11.75
C LEU A 41 -0.03 -30.42 -11.04
N PHE A 42 0.51 -29.24 -11.35
CA PHE A 42 -0.01 -27.98 -10.86
C PHE A 42 -1.46 -27.73 -11.29
N MET A 43 -1.79 -27.92 -12.58
CA MET A 43 -3.17 -27.76 -13.06
C MET A 43 -4.14 -28.77 -12.43
N THR A 44 -3.70 -30.00 -12.16
CA THR A 44 -4.53 -30.99 -11.46
C THR A 44 -4.82 -30.58 -10.01
N LEU A 45 -3.82 -30.05 -9.30
CA LEU A 45 -4.00 -29.54 -7.94
C LEU A 45 -4.94 -28.33 -7.90
N VAL A 46 -4.77 -27.37 -8.80
CA VAL A 46 -5.65 -26.20 -8.89
C VAL A 46 -7.09 -26.64 -9.19
N ALA A 47 -7.28 -27.55 -10.15
CA ALA A 47 -8.61 -28.10 -10.45
C ALA A 47 -9.23 -28.81 -9.24
N ALA A 48 -8.46 -29.59 -8.48
CA ALA A 48 -8.94 -30.26 -7.28
C ALA A 48 -9.38 -29.28 -6.19
N VAL A 49 -8.60 -28.22 -5.95
CA VAL A 49 -8.94 -27.16 -4.99
C VAL A 49 -10.22 -26.43 -5.40
N ILE A 50 -10.37 -26.09 -6.68
CA ILE A 50 -11.58 -25.44 -7.20
C ILE A 50 -12.81 -26.35 -7.01
N ILE A 51 -12.69 -27.65 -7.31
CA ILE A 51 -13.80 -28.61 -7.13
C ILE A 51 -14.21 -28.70 -5.65
N ILE A 52 -13.25 -28.76 -4.73
CA ILE A 52 -13.51 -28.80 -3.29
C ILE A 52 -14.22 -27.52 -2.84
N ALA A 53 -13.75 -26.35 -3.27
CA ALA A 53 -14.36 -25.06 -2.95
C ALA A 53 -15.80 -24.96 -3.47
N LEU A 54 -16.06 -25.40 -4.71
CA LEU A 54 -17.41 -25.44 -5.28
C LEU A 54 -18.33 -26.40 -4.51
N ALA A 55 -17.84 -27.58 -4.12
CA ALA A 55 -18.61 -28.53 -3.33
C ALA A 55 -19.02 -27.95 -1.95
N ILE A 56 -18.10 -27.25 -1.28
CA ILE A 56 -18.39 -26.55 -0.01
C ILE A 56 -19.44 -25.45 -0.23
N LEU A 57 -19.31 -24.65 -1.29
CA LEU A 57 -20.26 -23.59 -1.60
C LEU A 57 -21.66 -24.15 -1.87
N ILE A 58 -21.77 -25.24 -2.64
CA ILE A 58 -23.04 -25.92 -2.90
C ILE A 58 -23.65 -26.45 -1.60
N ALA A 59 -22.86 -27.06 -0.72
CA ALA A 59 -23.33 -27.56 0.57
C ALA A 59 -23.88 -26.44 1.47
N ILE A 60 -23.25 -25.26 1.46
CA ILE A 60 -23.72 -24.07 2.18
C ILE A 60 -25.06 -23.59 1.60
N ILE A 61 -25.17 -23.48 0.27
CA ILE A 61 -26.41 -23.04 -0.41
C ILE A 61 -27.57 -24.01 -0.09
N VAL A 62 -27.33 -25.33 -0.18
CA VAL A 62 -28.35 -26.35 0.14
C VAL A 62 -28.79 -26.25 1.61
N SER A 63 -27.85 -26.00 2.52
CA SER A 63 -28.16 -25.82 3.95
C SER A 63 -29.04 -24.59 4.20
N ILE A 64 -28.79 -23.49 3.49
CA ILE A 64 -29.61 -22.26 3.57
C ILE A 64 -31.02 -22.52 3.03
N ILE A 65 -31.15 -23.17 1.87
CA ILE A 65 -32.46 -23.47 1.26
C ILE A 65 -33.30 -24.36 2.19
N LYS A 66 -32.67 -25.40 2.76
CA LYS A 66 -33.33 -26.32 3.70
C LYS A 66 -33.75 -25.62 5.01
N SER A 67 -33.00 -24.62 5.45
CA SER A 67 -33.36 -23.82 6.62
C SER A 67 -34.57 -22.94 6.37
N ASN A 68 -34.76 -22.43 5.13
CA ASN A 68 -35.90 -21.60 4.78
C ASN A 68 -37.19 -22.40 4.56
N SER A 69 -37.11 -23.62 4.01
CA SER A 69 -38.31 -24.46 3.77
C SER A 69 -39.01 -24.92 5.05
N ASN A 70 -38.31 -24.92 6.19
CA ASN A 70 -38.88 -25.32 7.48
C ASN A 70 -39.59 -24.17 8.21
N SER A 71 -39.58 -22.95 7.66
CA SER A 71 -40.21 -21.77 8.30
C SER A 71 -41.67 -21.53 7.88
N GLU A 72 -42.22 -22.28 6.93
CA GLU A 72 -43.54 -21.99 6.33
C GLU A 72 -44.67 -22.95 6.74
N SER A 73 -44.43 -23.87 7.68
CA SER A 73 -45.49 -24.70 8.29
C SER A 73 -45.78 -24.22 9.71
N GLY A 74 -46.48 -23.09 9.83
CA GLY A 74 -46.74 -22.46 11.12
C GLY A 74 -47.82 -21.40 11.09
N LYS A 75 -49.08 -21.86 11.08
CA LYS A 75 -50.33 -21.15 11.45
C LYS A 75 -50.85 -20.07 10.50
N LEU A 76 -51.74 -20.50 9.60
CA LEU A 76 -52.97 -19.76 9.30
C LEU A 76 -53.86 -19.82 10.55
N ASN A 77 -54.07 -18.67 11.20
CA ASN A 77 -55.29 -18.42 11.96
C ASN A 77 -55.86 -17.08 11.53
N GLU A 78 -57.00 -17.21 10.87
CA GLU A 78 -57.99 -16.27 10.42
C GLU A 78 -58.39 -15.24 11.49
N LYS A 79 -58.33 -13.94 11.14
CA LYS A 79 -59.36 -12.98 11.56
C LYS A 79 -59.42 -11.77 10.62
N SER A 80 -60.53 -11.71 9.88
CA SER A 80 -60.98 -10.63 9.01
C SER A 80 -61.38 -9.37 9.81
N THR A 81 -61.07 -8.17 9.32
CA THR A 81 -61.88 -6.93 9.50
C THR A 81 -61.46 -5.85 8.48
N THR A 82 -62.33 -5.66 7.49
CA THR A 82 -62.95 -4.40 7.00
C THR A 82 -62.12 -3.11 6.72
N LEU A 83 -62.15 -2.78 5.42
CA LEU A 83 -62.00 -1.51 4.67
C LEU A 83 -62.07 -0.15 5.40
N ALA A 84 -61.17 0.76 5.00
CA ALA A 84 -61.49 2.13 4.55
C ALA A 84 -60.30 2.76 3.76
N PRO A 85 -60.56 3.67 2.80
CA PRO A 85 -59.55 4.26 1.91
C PRO A 85 -59.05 5.60 2.44
N THR A 86 -57.76 5.92 2.26
CA THR A 86 -57.25 7.28 2.54
C THR A 86 -56.10 7.65 1.60
N GLU A 87 -56.47 8.55 0.69
CA GLU A 87 -55.76 9.74 0.22
C GLU A 87 -54.27 9.67 -0.16
N THR A 88 -54.07 9.75 -1.46
CA THR A 88 -52.97 10.44 -2.14
C THR A 88 -52.76 11.87 -1.62
N HIS A 89 -51.54 12.19 -1.19
CA HIS A 89 -50.99 13.53 -1.32
C HIS A 89 -49.51 13.49 -1.77
N PRO A 90 -49.07 14.47 -2.58
CA PRO A 90 -47.74 14.52 -3.18
C PRO A 90 -46.76 15.20 -2.21
N VAL A 91 -45.55 14.64 -2.05
CA VAL A 91 -44.48 15.35 -1.34
C VAL A 91 -43.57 16.03 -2.36
N SER A 92 -43.57 17.34 -2.21
CA SER A 92 -42.86 18.35 -2.97
C SER A 92 -41.36 18.10 -3.11
N SER A 93 -40.93 18.40 -4.33
CA SER A 93 -39.60 18.83 -4.74
C SER A 93 -39.02 19.89 -3.78
N ILE A 94 -37.84 19.64 -3.23
CA ILE A 94 -36.97 20.70 -2.73
C ILE A 94 -35.82 20.84 -3.73
N ILE A 95 -35.96 21.87 -4.56
CA ILE A 95 -34.88 22.46 -5.34
C ILE A 95 -34.02 23.24 -4.35
N THR A 96 -32.75 22.89 -4.20
CA THR A 96 -31.74 23.81 -3.65
C THR A 96 -30.66 23.98 -4.70
N SER A 97 -30.80 25.06 -5.47
CA SER A 97 -29.80 25.63 -6.35
C SER A 97 -28.77 26.39 -5.51
N LEU A 98 -27.51 25.97 -5.52
CA LEU A 98 -26.40 26.87 -5.24
C LEU A 98 -25.51 26.97 -6.47
N ALA A 99 -25.63 28.12 -7.14
CA ALA A 99 -24.66 28.66 -8.09
C ALA A 99 -23.30 28.82 -7.37
N SER A 100 -22.19 28.31 -7.93
CA SER A 100 -21.40 28.90 -9.02
C SER A 100 -20.99 30.34 -8.77
N SER A 101 -19.74 30.52 -8.33
CA SER A 101 -18.99 31.77 -8.44
C SER A 101 -17.50 31.43 -8.47
N ALA A 102 -16.97 31.33 -9.67
CA ALA A 102 -15.54 31.37 -9.96
C ALA A 102 -15.02 32.81 -9.87
N PRO A 103 -13.74 33.02 -9.54
CA PRO A 103 -13.02 34.20 -10.00
C PRO A 103 -11.92 33.81 -11.00
N THR A 104 -12.20 34.17 -12.25
CA THR A 104 -11.38 34.96 -13.16
C THR A 104 -9.86 34.81 -13.09
N LYS A 105 -9.37 34.12 -14.15
CA LYS A 105 -8.04 34.14 -14.73
C LYS A 105 -7.66 35.56 -15.17
N ALA A 106 -6.61 36.14 -14.59
CA ALA A 106 -5.94 37.32 -15.14
C ALA A 106 -4.68 36.87 -15.90
N THR A 107 -4.80 36.92 -17.23
CA THR A 107 -3.70 36.88 -18.19
C THR A 107 -3.05 38.26 -18.22
N SER A 108 -1.72 38.33 -18.16
CA SER A 108 -0.97 39.47 -18.69
C SER A 108 0.35 38.99 -19.27
N ASN A 109 0.42 39.07 -20.60
CA ASN A 109 1.60 38.93 -21.42
C ASN A 109 2.61 40.05 -21.07
N SER A 110 3.90 39.72 -21.06
CA SER A 110 4.90 40.64 -21.59
C SER A 110 6.05 39.88 -22.26
N THR A 111 6.25 40.29 -23.50
CA THR A 111 7.23 39.81 -24.48
C THR A 111 8.51 40.61 -24.33
N THR A 112 9.69 39.97 -24.22
CA THR A 112 10.91 40.49 -24.87
C THR A 112 12.02 39.43 -24.96
N ARG A 113 12.56 39.25 -26.17
CA ARG A 113 13.79 38.53 -26.57
C ARG A 113 14.43 39.41 -27.68
N PRO A 114 15.72 39.29 -28.07
CA PRO A 114 17.00 39.05 -27.39
C PRO A 114 17.96 40.26 -27.60
N PRO A 115 19.28 40.10 -27.35
CA PRO A 115 20.17 40.10 -28.52
C PRO A 115 21.24 39.01 -28.54
N SER A 116 21.72 38.79 -29.76
CA SER A 116 22.73 37.85 -30.26
C SER A 116 24.10 38.51 -30.37
N SER A 117 25.19 37.76 -30.14
CA SER A 117 26.52 37.86 -30.81
C SER A 117 27.45 36.82 -30.18
N SER A 118 27.81 35.71 -30.82
CA SER A 118 28.77 35.52 -31.94
C SER A 118 30.25 35.62 -31.53
N ALA A 119 30.95 34.47 -31.52
CA ALA A 119 32.21 34.21 -32.25
C ALA A 119 32.97 32.97 -31.70
N ASN A 120 33.13 31.96 -32.57
CA ASN A 120 34.18 30.92 -32.55
C ASN A 120 35.48 31.55 -33.15
N PRO A 121 36.71 30.95 -33.12
CA PRO A 121 36.98 29.61 -33.64
C PRO A 121 38.17 28.80 -33.05
N SER A 122 38.20 27.51 -33.44
CA SER A 122 39.35 26.63 -33.73
C SER A 122 40.42 26.33 -32.67
N ASP A 123 40.64 25.04 -32.37
CA ASP A 123 41.77 24.34 -33.01
C ASP A 123 41.73 22.81 -32.91
N ALA A 124 42.36 22.21 -33.92
CA ALA A 124 42.44 20.79 -34.25
C ALA A 124 43.54 20.02 -33.50
N SER A 125 43.46 18.67 -33.49
CA SER A 125 44.59 17.72 -33.71
C SER A 125 44.17 16.32 -33.22
N SER A 126 43.80 15.41 -34.14
CA SER A 126 44.64 14.36 -34.74
C SER A 126 44.59 13.01 -34.00
N ALA A 127 43.96 12.05 -34.66
CA ALA A 127 44.10 10.62 -34.41
C ALA A 127 45.52 10.12 -34.81
N PRO A 128 45.90 8.93 -34.32
CA PRO A 128 46.27 7.90 -35.29
C PRO A 128 45.67 6.52 -35.00
N THR A 129 45.26 5.89 -36.10
CA THR A 129 44.83 4.50 -36.27
C THR A 129 46.00 3.53 -36.14
N LYS A 130 45.85 2.41 -35.41
CA LYS A 130 46.52 1.15 -35.79
C LYS A 130 45.83 -0.12 -35.29
N ALA A 131 45.45 -0.93 -36.29
CA ALA A 131 45.22 -2.36 -36.42
C ALA A 131 45.10 -3.30 -35.19
N SER A 132 43.98 -4.02 -35.19
CA SER A 132 43.81 -5.49 -35.26
C SER A 132 44.57 -6.40 -34.26
N SER A 133 43.81 -7.06 -33.39
CA SER A 133 43.94 -8.51 -33.21
C SER A 133 42.62 -9.11 -32.71
N SER A 134 42.18 -10.15 -33.41
CA SER A 134 41.01 -10.98 -33.14
C SER A 134 41.33 -11.96 -32.01
N SER A 135 40.55 -11.96 -30.93
CA SER A 135 40.44 -13.10 -30.03
C SER A 135 38.97 -13.36 -29.71
N ILE A 136 38.45 -14.47 -30.23
CA ILE A 136 37.15 -15.03 -29.82
C ILE A 136 37.34 -15.58 -28.41
N GLN A 137 37.07 -14.76 -27.41
CA GLN A 137 37.04 -15.15 -26.01
C GLN A 137 35.57 -15.25 -25.60
N SER A 138 35.09 -16.48 -25.39
CA SER A 138 33.76 -16.75 -24.84
C SER A 138 33.64 -16.06 -23.50
N SER A 139 32.95 -14.91 -23.46
CA SER A 139 32.55 -14.29 -22.20
C SER A 139 31.36 -15.04 -21.65
N VAL A 140 31.61 -16.08 -20.85
CA VAL A 140 30.64 -16.47 -19.85
C VAL A 140 30.55 -15.28 -18.89
N LYS A 141 29.50 -14.47 -19.04
CA LYS A 141 29.12 -13.45 -18.05
C LYS A 141 28.72 -14.17 -16.78
N THR A 142 29.70 -14.51 -15.95
CA THR A 142 29.44 -14.80 -14.55
C THR A 142 29.14 -13.46 -13.90
N THR A 143 27.86 -13.09 -13.85
CA THR A 143 27.37 -12.01 -13.00
C THR A 143 27.58 -12.44 -11.56
N THR A 144 28.77 -12.14 -11.02
CA THR A 144 29.00 -12.18 -9.58
C THR A 144 28.13 -11.08 -9.00
N GLN A 145 26.94 -11.44 -8.51
CA GLN A 145 26.13 -10.50 -7.73
C GLN A 145 26.98 -10.08 -6.53
N SER A 146 27.30 -8.79 -6.44
CA SER A 146 27.90 -8.19 -5.24
C SER A 146 27.04 -8.62 -4.03
N PRO A 147 27.63 -9.07 -2.91
CA PRO A 147 26.87 -9.50 -1.75
C PRO A 147 25.94 -8.37 -1.32
N THR A 148 24.64 -8.60 -1.45
CA THR A 148 23.66 -7.61 -1.01
C THR A 148 23.58 -7.67 0.50
N ARG A 149 23.76 -6.52 1.15
CA ARG A 149 23.68 -6.45 2.61
C ARG A 149 22.24 -6.70 3.08
N ASN A 150 22.13 -7.15 4.33
CA ASN A 150 20.86 -7.35 5.02
C ASN A 150 20.11 -6.02 5.15
N SER A 151 18.80 -6.04 4.94
CA SER A 151 17.95 -4.84 5.08
C SER A 151 16.91 -5.06 6.16
N HIS A 152 16.92 -4.18 7.16
CA HIS A 152 16.02 -4.19 8.28
C HIS A 152 15.17 -2.90 8.24
N CYS A 153 14.02 -2.97 7.57
CA CYS A 153 13.22 -1.79 7.21
C CYS A 153 12.10 -1.49 8.20
N MET A 154 12.05 -0.26 8.70
CA MET A 154 10.90 0.32 9.40
C MET A 154 9.98 1.00 8.38
N PHE A 155 8.78 0.48 8.20
CA PHE A 155 7.75 1.11 7.38
C PHE A 155 6.93 2.07 8.22
N VAL A 156 6.70 3.28 7.71
CA VAL A 156 5.86 4.29 8.35
C VAL A 156 4.72 4.63 7.40
N GLY A 157 3.49 4.35 7.83
CA GLY A 157 2.27 4.61 7.05
C GLY A 157 1.48 5.83 7.53
N ASP A 158 0.91 6.57 6.58
CA ASP A 158 0.28 7.88 6.77
C ASP A 158 -1.25 7.80 6.69
N MET A 159 -1.89 7.48 7.81
CA MET A 159 -3.36 7.48 7.87
C MET A 159 -3.90 8.88 8.19
N LEU A 160 -3.05 9.91 8.33
CA LEU A 160 -3.47 11.27 8.65
C LEU A 160 -3.90 12.00 7.37
N ASN A 161 -3.00 12.04 6.39
CA ASN A 161 -3.21 12.80 5.15
C ASN A 161 -4.12 12.05 4.15
N LEU A 162 -4.49 10.80 4.46
CA LEU A 162 -5.60 10.09 3.81
C LEU A 162 -6.98 10.47 4.36
N GLY A 163 -7.04 11.20 5.48
CA GLY A 163 -8.29 11.59 6.13
C GLY A 163 -9.19 10.40 6.44
N HIS A 164 -10.47 10.50 6.13
CA HIS A 164 -11.45 9.43 6.35
C HIS A 164 -11.63 8.49 5.14
N ASN A 165 -10.75 8.57 4.13
CA ASN A 165 -10.88 7.76 2.92
C ASN A 165 -10.31 6.36 3.13
N THR A 166 -11.13 5.45 3.67
CA THR A 166 -10.72 4.06 3.97
C THR A 166 -10.31 3.27 2.73
N THR A 167 -10.73 3.67 1.53
CA THR A 167 -10.23 3.06 0.29
C THR A 167 -8.75 3.33 0.13
N LEU A 168 -8.30 4.56 0.36
CA LEU A 168 -6.87 4.89 0.28
C LEU A 168 -6.03 4.19 1.35
N TYR A 169 -6.62 3.86 2.50
CA TYR A 169 -5.94 3.07 3.52
C TYR A 169 -5.68 1.66 3.01
N LYS A 170 -6.64 1.08 2.28
CA LYS A 170 -6.47 -0.21 1.61
C LYS A 170 -5.36 -0.12 0.57
N GLU A 171 -5.31 0.94 -0.23
CA GLU A 171 -4.26 1.13 -1.24
C GLU A 171 -2.86 1.26 -0.63
N GLU A 172 -2.68 2.10 0.40
CA GLU A 172 -1.38 2.25 1.06
C GLU A 172 -0.96 0.95 1.76
N LYS A 173 -1.90 0.27 2.43
CA LYS A 173 -1.65 -1.03 3.04
C LYS A 173 -1.23 -2.07 2.01
N ASN A 174 -1.88 -2.13 0.85
CA ASN A 174 -1.53 -3.03 -0.24
C ASN A 174 -0.13 -2.71 -0.78
N MET A 175 0.20 -1.42 -0.92
CA MET A 175 1.54 -0.98 -1.33
C MET A 175 2.61 -1.48 -0.35
N ILE A 176 2.43 -1.23 0.95
CA ILE A 176 3.38 -1.67 1.99
C ILE A 176 3.49 -3.20 2.02
N SER A 177 2.35 -3.90 1.94
CA SER A 177 2.31 -5.37 1.93
C SER A 177 3.07 -5.96 0.74
N MET A 178 2.91 -5.38 -0.44
CA MET A 178 3.57 -5.82 -1.67
C MET A 178 5.09 -5.59 -1.60
N VAL A 179 5.53 -4.40 -1.15
CA VAL A 179 6.95 -4.10 -0.95
C VAL A 179 7.56 -5.06 0.09
N ALA A 180 6.87 -5.31 1.19
CA ALA A 180 7.33 -6.25 2.21
C ALA A 180 7.37 -7.70 1.71
N GLY A 181 6.42 -8.13 0.88
CA GLY A 181 6.44 -9.43 0.21
C GLY A 181 7.68 -9.63 -0.66
N MET A 182 8.08 -8.58 -1.40
CA MET A 182 9.33 -8.60 -2.16
C MET A 182 10.59 -8.63 -1.26
N LEU A 183 10.54 -7.98 -0.10
CA LEU A 183 11.67 -7.90 0.84
C LEU A 183 11.85 -9.11 1.74
N LEU A 184 10.77 -9.81 2.11
CA LEU A 184 10.76 -10.92 3.06
C LEU A 184 10.54 -12.26 2.36
N PRO A 185 11.43 -12.67 1.41
CA PRO A 185 11.23 -13.92 0.70
C PRO A 185 11.33 -15.11 1.65
N LEU A 186 10.48 -16.10 1.43
CA LEU A 186 10.38 -17.29 2.26
C LEU A 186 11.75 -18.00 2.36
N GLY A 187 12.14 -18.32 3.59
CA GLY A 187 13.35 -19.09 3.88
C GLY A 187 14.67 -18.30 3.85
N GLN A 188 14.65 -16.99 3.60
CA GLN A 188 15.84 -16.14 3.70
C GLN A 188 15.76 -15.25 4.94
N ASN A 189 16.63 -15.50 5.93
CA ASN A 189 16.65 -14.76 7.20
C ASN A 189 17.47 -13.45 7.15
N TYR A 190 17.72 -12.92 5.95
CA TYR A 190 18.61 -11.76 5.73
C TYR A 190 17.87 -10.42 5.82
N HIS A 191 16.54 -10.45 5.66
CA HIS A 191 15.72 -9.25 5.66
C HIS A 191 14.69 -9.34 6.77
N THR A 192 14.44 -8.21 7.42
CA THR A 192 13.37 -8.12 8.41
C THR A 192 12.63 -6.81 8.24
N ALA A 193 11.35 -6.80 8.59
CA ALA A 193 10.54 -5.60 8.54
C ALA A 193 9.78 -5.39 9.84
N ARG A 194 9.44 -4.12 10.07
CA ARG A 194 8.52 -3.70 11.12
C ARG A 194 7.76 -2.50 10.61
N MET A 195 6.62 -2.19 11.23
CA MET A 195 5.82 -1.07 10.79
C MET A 195 5.24 -0.26 11.94
N TRP A 196 5.05 1.02 11.66
CA TRP A 196 4.31 1.99 12.45
C TRP A 196 3.37 2.74 11.51
N SER A 197 2.23 3.17 12.03
CA SER A 197 1.31 4.05 11.31
C SER A 197 0.85 5.15 12.24
N TYR A 198 0.56 6.31 11.65
CA TYR A 198 0.10 7.49 12.37
C TYR A 198 -1.16 8.06 11.72
N GLY A 199 -1.79 9.02 12.39
CA GLY A 199 -3.03 9.65 11.97
C GLY A 199 -4.25 8.99 12.57
N HIS A 200 -5.26 8.76 11.73
CA HIS A 200 -6.56 8.21 12.10
C HIS A 200 -6.50 6.69 12.33
N VAL A 201 -5.81 6.28 13.41
CA VAL A 201 -5.54 4.88 13.76
C VAL A 201 -6.09 4.50 15.13
N GLU A 202 -6.47 3.23 15.31
CA GLU A 202 -7.01 2.74 16.60
C GLU A 202 -5.95 2.65 17.72
N HIS A 203 -4.69 2.43 17.35
CA HIS A 203 -3.60 2.26 18.30
C HIS A 203 -2.93 3.60 18.64
N SER A 204 -2.36 3.70 19.84
CA SER A 204 -1.65 4.89 20.33
C SER A 204 -0.17 4.59 20.58
N ASP A 205 0.39 3.63 19.83
CA ASP A 205 1.78 3.27 20.02
C ASP A 205 2.71 4.39 19.57
N THR A 206 3.71 4.67 20.38
CA THR A 206 4.77 5.61 20.04
C THR A 206 5.70 5.00 19.00
N PHE A 207 6.31 5.84 18.17
CA PHE A 207 7.27 5.40 17.16
C PHE A 207 8.42 4.57 17.79
N SER A 208 8.89 4.92 18.98
CA SER A 208 9.91 4.16 19.73
C SER A 208 9.53 2.70 20.02
N LYS A 209 8.24 2.41 20.29
CA LYS A 209 7.77 1.03 20.52
C LYS A 209 7.78 0.20 19.26
N ALA A 210 7.74 0.83 18.08
CA ALA A 210 7.79 0.12 16.81
C ALA A 210 9.09 -0.67 16.67
N PHE A 211 10.21 -0.20 17.23
CA PHE A 211 11.53 -0.87 17.14
C PHE A 211 11.66 -2.17 17.97
N HIS A 212 10.57 -2.67 18.60
CA HIS A 212 10.68 -3.79 19.53
C HIS A 212 11.04 -5.13 18.89
N THR A 213 10.26 -5.58 17.91
CA THR A 213 10.42 -6.90 17.30
C THR A 213 10.24 -6.77 15.80
N PHE A 214 11.34 -6.79 15.05
CA PHE A 214 11.28 -6.95 13.60
C PHE A 214 10.96 -8.41 13.28
N THR A 215 10.17 -8.63 12.25
CA THR A 215 9.85 -9.97 11.78
C THR A 215 10.51 -10.23 10.44
N LYS A 216 10.81 -11.50 10.21
CA LYS A 216 11.25 -12.08 8.94
C LYS A 216 10.11 -12.80 8.22
N ASP A 217 8.98 -12.96 8.89
CA ASP A 217 7.83 -13.70 8.41
C ASP A 217 6.83 -12.71 7.81
N TRP A 218 6.52 -12.92 6.53
CA TRP A 218 5.58 -12.07 5.82
C TRP A 218 4.17 -12.13 6.44
N SER A 219 3.72 -13.29 6.94
CA SER A 219 2.39 -13.46 7.53
C SER A 219 2.28 -12.70 8.85
N GLU A 220 3.34 -12.71 9.67
CA GLU A 220 3.41 -11.86 10.86
C GLU A 220 3.38 -10.37 10.48
N PHE A 221 4.11 -9.98 9.43
CA PHE A 221 4.13 -8.60 8.97
C PHE A 221 2.78 -8.12 8.43
N SER A 222 2.11 -8.93 7.60
CA SER A 222 0.78 -8.62 7.07
C SER A 222 -0.27 -8.55 8.19
N GLY A 223 -0.18 -9.43 9.19
CA GLY A 223 -0.98 -9.34 10.41
C GLY A 223 -0.79 -8.03 11.17
N MET A 224 0.43 -7.46 11.20
CA MET A 224 0.67 -6.14 11.77
C MET A 224 0.01 -5.04 10.96
N LEU A 225 0.13 -5.05 9.63
CA LEU A 225 -0.51 -4.06 8.76
C LEU A 225 -2.02 -3.97 9.00
N ILE A 226 -2.68 -5.14 9.08
CA ILE A 226 -4.12 -5.24 9.33
C ILE A 226 -4.49 -4.62 10.67
N ASN A 227 -3.67 -4.79 11.69
CA ASN A 227 -3.96 -4.29 13.04
C ASN A 227 -3.59 -2.83 13.24
N LYS A 228 -2.56 -2.34 12.55
CA LYS A 228 -2.02 -0.99 12.75
C LYS A 228 -2.66 0.04 11.83
N MET A 229 -3.15 -0.35 10.66
CA MET A 229 -3.76 0.56 9.69
C MET A 229 -5.30 0.55 9.73
N LYS A 230 -5.89 0.23 10.91
CA LYS A 230 -7.35 0.30 11.11
C LYS A 230 -7.77 1.74 11.32
N PHE A 231 -8.76 2.16 10.56
CA PHE A 231 -9.34 3.49 10.68
C PHE A 231 -9.90 3.74 12.08
N SER A 232 -9.63 4.93 12.61
CA SER A 232 -10.27 5.46 13.82
C SER A 232 -10.58 6.94 13.67
N LEU A 233 -11.60 7.41 14.37
CA LEU A 233 -11.86 8.85 14.51
C LEU A 233 -10.80 9.56 15.36
N LYS A 234 -10.01 8.81 16.13
CA LYS A 234 -8.92 9.36 16.95
C LYS A 234 -7.68 9.59 16.10
N VAL A 235 -6.96 10.66 16.38
CA VAL A 235 -5.70 11.00 15.70
C VAL A 235 -4.51 10.81 16.65
N TYR A 236 -3.50 10.05 16.21
CA TYR A 236 -2.26 9.82 16.94
C TYR A 236 -1.03 9.98 16.03
N PRO A 237 0.01 10.73 16.44
CA PRO A 237 0.05 11.63 17.59
C PRO A 237 -0.92 12.82 17.43
N GLN A 238 -1.30 13.47 18.54
CA GLN A 238 -2.32 14.53 18.54
C GLN A 238 -1.89 15.79 17.76
N GLY A 239 -0.60 16.10 17.69
CA GLY A 239 -0.07 17.22 16.89
C GLY A 239 0.09 16.91 15.39
N GLY A 240 -0.42 15.76 14.91
CA GLY A 240 -0.43 15.41 13.50
C GLY A 240 0.97 15.33 12.88
N ASN A 241 1.14 15.84 11.66
CA ASN A 241 2.42 15.77 10.92
C ASN A 241 3.59 16.37 11.73
N LYS A 242 3.40 17.48 12.44
CA LYS A 242 4.48 18.10 13.24
C LYS A 242 5.06 17.13 14.28
N ASP A 243 4.20 16.44 15.01
CA ASP A 243 4.62 15.46 16.01
C ASP A 243 5.22 14.23 15.36
N VAL A 244 4.70 13.79 14.20
CA VAL A 244 5.24 12.65 13.44
C VAL A 244 6.69 12.90 13.03
N PHE A 245 6.99 14.05 12.42
CA PHE A 245 8.36 14.39 12.02
C PHE A 245 9.26 14.59 13.24
N THR A 246 8.75 15.18 14.33
CA THR A 246 9.48 15.27 15.60
C THR A 246 9.84 13.88 16.15
N LEU A 247 8.90 12.94 16.12
CA LEU A 247 9.11 11.57 16.57
C LEU A 247 10.10 10.84 15.68
N ILE A 248 9.96 10.92 14.35
CA ILE A 248 10.88 10.28 13.40
C ILE A 248 12.30 10.81 13.59
N ASN A 249 12.45 12.13 13.74
CA ASN A 249 13.77 12.73 13.82
C ASN A 249 14.46 12.48 15.15
N ASN A 250 13.73 12.47 16.27
CA ASN A 250 14.33 12.41 17.61
C ASN A 250 14.34 10.99 18.20
N THR A 251 13.72 10.01 17.56
CA THR A 251 13.69 8.64 18.08
C THR A 251 14.92 7.86 17.62
N THR A 252 15.66 7.33 18.58
CA THR A 252 16.76 6.39 18.34
C THR A 252 16.29 4.93 18.40
N ASP A 253 16.92 4.04 17.65
CA ASP A 253 16.82 2.59 17.88
C ASP A 253 18.02 2.11 18.73
N PRO A 254 17.86 1.99 20.06
CA PRO A 254 18.99 1.66 20.94
C PRO A 254 19.54 0.25 20.71
N ARG A 255 18.83 -0.61 19.96
CA ARG A 255 19.27 -1.97 19.63
C ARG A 255 19.78 -2.09 18.21
N ASN A 256 19.86 -0.97 17.48
CA ASN A 256 20.35 -0.89 16.10
C ASN A 256 19.70 -1.95 15.18
N LYS A 257 18.39 -2.18 15.34
CA LYS A 257 17.63 -3.20 14.61
C LYS A 257 17.21 -2.71 13.24
N ALA A 258 16.95 -1.42 13.07
CA ALA A 258 16.58 -0.84 11.79
C ALA A 258 17.80 -0.24 11.08
N ASN A 259 18.05 -0.54 9.82
CA ASN A 259 19.02 0.21 9.01
C ASN A 259 18.37 0.88 7.80
N CYS A 260 17.06 0.71 7.65
CA CYS A 260 16.25 1.24 6.56
C CYS A 260 14.98 1.90 7.13
N LEU A 261 14.63 3.09 6.65
CA LEU A 261 13.36 3.76 6.93
C LEU A 261 12.58 3.93 5.63
N VAL A 262 11.33 3.49 5.59
CA VAL A 262 10.44 3.65 4.44
C VAL A 262 9.24 4.48 4.89
N PHE A 263 9.22 5.76 4.55
CA PHE A 263 8.16 6.70 4.94
C PHE A 263 7.20 6.89 3.78
N LEU A 264 5.99 6.36 3.89
CA LEU A 264 4.92 6.58 2.92
C LEU A 264 4.07 7.75 3.40
N SER A 265 3.76 8.67 2.49
CA SER A 265 2.90 9.80 2.84
C SER A 265 2.06 10.31 1.68
N ALA A 266 0.83 10.66 2.01
CA ALA A 266 -0.13 11.34 1.15
C ALA A 266 -0.18 12.86 1.41
N MET A 267 0.86 13.43 2.02
CA MET A 267 0.98 14.89 2.14
C MET A 267 1.10 15.54 0.75
N THR A 268 0.41 16.66 0.57
CA THR A 268 0.52 17.49 -0.64
C THR A 268 1.41 18.71 -0.42
N ASP A 269 1.55 19.16 0.82
CA ASP A 269 2.45 20.24 1.24
C ASP A 269 3.44 19.75 2.30
N VAL A 270 4.72 19.69 1.91
CA VAL A 270 5.81 19.15 2.74
C VAL A 270 6.95 20.16 2.93
N LYS A 271 6.78 21.42 2.52
CA LYS A 271 7.87 22.42 2.48
C LYS A 271 8.53 22.67 3.84
N ASP A 272 7.75 22.57 4.91
CA ASP A 272 8.20 22.82 6.28
C ASP A 272 8.70 21.55 6.99
N TYR A 273 8.73 20.42 6.29
CA TYR A 273 9.02 19.12 6.88
C TYR A 273 10.28 18.52 6.28
N LYS A 274 11.13 17.98 7.16
CA LYS A 274 12.35 17.27 6.78
C LYS A 274 12.55 16.04 7.66
N ILE A 275 12.92 14.93 7.03
CA ILE A 275 13.36 13.70 7.68
C ILE A 275 14.87 13.78 7.81
N VAL A 276 15.32 14.14 9.02
CA VAL A 276 16.74 14.21 9.42
C VAL A 276 16.85 13.48 10.75
N PRO A 277 16.89 12.13 10.74
CA PRO A 277 16.88 11.37 11.98
C PRO A 277 18.22 11.46 12.70
N ASP A 278 18.16 11.66 14.02
CA ASP A 278 19.32 11.51 14.94
C ASP A 278 19.89 10.08 14.85
N TYR A 279 19.02 9.12 14.53
CA TYR A 279 19.40 7.75 14.27
C TYR A 279 19.95 7.56 12.85
N HIS A 280 21.10 6.88 12.75
CA HIS A 280 21.73 6.62 11.46
C HIS A 280 21.08 5.45 10.71
N TYR A 281 20.14 5.78 9.81
CA TYR A 281 19.70 4.85 8.78
C TYR A 281 20.71 4.81 7.63
N GLU A 282 21.12 3.60 7.21
CA GLU A 282 21.88 3.39 5.97
C GLU A 282 21.08 3.82 4.74
N ARG A 283 19.76 3.69 4.81
CA ARG A 283 18.86 4.05 3.71
C ARG A 283 17.54 4.65 4.19
N ILE A 284 17.20 5.82 3.67
CA ILE A 284 15.86 6.39 3.82
C ILE A 284 15.15 6.40 2.45
N VAL A 285 13.94 5.86 2.40
CA VAL A 285 13.08 5.88 1.21
C VAL A 285 11.81 6.63 1.57
N VAL A 286 11.55 7.72 0.87
CA VAL A 286 10.35 8.53 1.06
C VAL A 286 9.43 8.32 -0.13
N VAL A 287 8.20 7.87 0.11
CA VAL A 287 7.24 7.52 -0.93
C VAL A 287 6.17 8.60 -0.99
N ASN A 288 6.14 9.33 -2.10
CA ASN A 288 5.13 10.33 -2.39
C ASN A 288 3.89 9.66 -2.98
N MET A 289 2.85 9.50 -2.17
CA MET A 289 1.59 8.89 -2.56
C MET A 289 0.66 9.91 -3.24
N ALA A 290 0.65 11.17 -2.81
CA ALA A 290 -0.38 12.15 -3.20
C ALA A 290 0.03 13.17 -4.29
N GLY A 291 1.20 13.02 -4.92
CA GLY A 291 1.68 13.94 -5.94
C GLY A 291 2.12 15.30 -5.40
N GLY A 292 2.44 15.39 -4.09
CA GLY A 292 3.08 16.57 -3.50
C GLY A 292 4.53 16.73 -4.01
N ASN A 293 5.16 17.88 -3.77
CA ASN A 293 6.58 18.04 -4.09
C ASN A 293 7.46 17.67 -2.88
N PHE A 294 8.02 16.46 -2.91
CA PHE A 294 8.88 15.93 -1.85
C PHE A 294 10.36 16.26 -2.03
N SER A 295 10.71 17.12 -3.00
CA SER A 295 12.09 17.59 -3.18
C SER A 295 12.63 18.22 -1.89
N GLY A 296 13.79 17.74 -1.43
CA GLY A 296 14.45 18.24 -0.23
C GLY A 296 13.86 17.77 1.11
N ILE A 297 12.87 16.86 1.11
CA ILE A 297 12.32 16.28 2.35
C ILE A 297 13.35 15.39 3.08
N VAL A 298 14.30 14.81 2.34
CA VAL A 298 15.40 14.00 2.86
C VAL A 298 16.67 14.39 2.11
N GLU A 299 17.83 14.34 2.78
CA GLU A 299 19.10 14.60 2.12
C GLU A 299 19.42 13.52 1.07
N GLU A 300 19.85 13.93 -0.13
CA GLU A 300 20.13 13.02 -1.25
C GLU A 300 21.27 12.03 -0.95
N SER A 301 22.18 12.38 -0.03
CA SER A 301 23.26 11.53 0.46
C SER A 301 22.76 10.34 1.28
N GLN A 302 21.63 10.48 1.97
CA GLN A 302 21.10 9.50 2.91
C GLN A 302 19.80 8.82 2.40
N GLY A 303 19.05 9.50 1.55
CA GLY A 303 17.73 9.06 1.13
C GLY A 303 17.40 9.25 -0.34
N ILE A 304 16.22 8.76 -0.71
CA ILE A 304 15.63 8.93 -2.03
C ILE A 304 14.14 9.17 -1.90
N VAL A 305 13.59 9.98 -2.80
CA VAL A 305 12.15 10.12 -3.00
C VAL A 305 11.72 9.21 -4.14
N VAL A 306 10.65 8.44 -3.90
CA VAL A 306 10.00 7.59 -4.90
C VAL A 306 8.59 8.12 -5.10
N GLU A 307 8.29 8.52 -6.32
CA GLU A 307 6.93 8.88 -6.72
C GLU A 307 6.18 7.63 -7.18
N VAL A 308 4.98 7.43 -6.64
CA VAL A 308 4.09 6.39 -7.12
C VAL A 308 3.04 6.98 -8.04
N SER A 309 2.73 6.26 -9.12
CA SER A 309 1.72 6.70 -10.07
C SER A 309 0.34 6.65 -9.43
N GLN A 310 -0.46 7.71 -9.60
CA GLN A 310 -1.90 7.71 -9.38
C GLN A 310 -2.66 7.50 -10.69
N PRO A 311 -3.82 6.80 -10.69
CA PRO A 311 -4.38 6.04 -9.56
C PRO A 311 -3.49 4.87 -9.13
N TYR A 312 -3.66 4.33 -7.92
CA TYR A 312 -2.81 3.24 -7.39
C TYR A 312 -3.06 1.86 -8.03
N ASP A 313 -3.66 1.83 -9.23
CA ASP A 313 -3.98 0.60 -9.97
C ASP A 313 -2.73 -0.18 -10.40
N LYS A 314 -1.58 0.49 -10.49
CA LYS A 314 -0.26 -0.11 -10.77
C LYS A 314 0.53 -0.45 -9.51
N VAL A 315 -0.13 -1.04 -8.51
CA VAL A 315 0.47 -1.37 -7.21
C VAL A 315 1.76 -2.18 -7.34
N GLU A 316 1.82 -3.17 -8.23
CA GLU A 316 3.02 -4.01 -8.43
C GLU A 316 4.20 -3.20 -8.98
N GLU A 317 3.98 -2.37 -10.01
CA GLU A 317 5.01 -1.51 -10.59
C GLU A 317 5.55 -0.51 -9.55
N ASN A 318 4.64 0.12 -8.81
CA ASN A 318 4.98 1.08 -7.77
C ASN A 318 5.71 0.41 -6.60
N ALA A 319 5.26 -0.76 -6.15
CA ALA A 319 5.94 -1.54 -5.12
C ALA A 319 7.35 -1.96 -5.56
N LYS A 320 7.50 -2.35 -6.83
CA LYS A 320 8.82 -2.67 -7.39
C LYS A 320 9.76 -1.45 -7.37
N LYS A 321 9.28 -0.25 -7.72
CA LYS A 321 10.09 0.99 -7.63
C LYS A 321 10.57 1.24 -6.20
N ILE A 322 9.70 1.09 -5.21
CA ILE A 322 10.03 1.27 -3.79
C ILE A 322 11.03 0.19 -3.35
N HIS A 323 10.78 -1.08 -3.68
CA HIS A 323 11.69 -2.19 -3.39
C HIS A 323 13.10 -1.94 -3.98
N ASP A 324 13.19 -1.57 -5.25
CA ASP A 324 14.46 -1.31 -5.91
C ASP A 324 15.18 -0.11 -5.27
N ALA A 325 14.43 0.93 -4.86
CA ALA A 325 14.96 2.08 -4.14
C ALA A 325 15.53 1.72 -2.76
N ILE A 326 14.91 0.78 -2.04
CA ILE A 326 15.43 0.21 -0.80
C ILE A 326 16.73 -0.53 -1.10
N ARG A 327 16.69 -1.50 -2.03
CA ARG A 327 17.82 -2.38 -2.34
C ARG A 327 19.04 -1.62 -2.84
N LYS A 328 18.87 -0.54 -3.60
CA LYS A 328 19.98 0.31 -4.07
C LYS A 328 20.86 0.84 -2.93
N GLY A 329 20.31 1.07 -1.73
CA GLY A 329 21.08 1.48 -0.57
C GLY A 329 22.00 0.40 0.02
N PHE A 330 21.80 -0.87 -0.36
CA PHE A 330 22.49 -2.03 0.22
C PHE A 330 23.34 -2.80 -0.81
N HIS A 331 23.48 -2.27 -2.02
CA HIS A 331 24.44 -2.76 -3.00
C HIS A 331 25.79 -2.09 -2.73
N SER A 332 26.82 -2.93 -2.53
CA SER A 332 28.22 -2.49 -2.39
C SER A 332 28.87 -2.40 -3.76
#